data_AF-A0A925ANQ5-F1
#
_entry.id   AF-A0A925ANQ5-F1
#
_cell.length_a   1.000
_cell.length_b   1.000
_cell.length_c   1.000
_cell.angle_alpha   90.00
_cell.angle_beta   90.00
_cell.angle_gamma   90.00
#
_symmetry.space_group_name_H-M   'P 1'
#
loop_
_entity.id
_entity.type
_entity.pdbx_description
1 polymer ?
#
loop_
_entity_poly.entity_id
_entity_poly.type
_entity_poly.pdbx_seq_one_letter_code
_entity_poly.pdbx_strand_id
1 'polypeptide(L)'
;RAHPRGAVWATRPCLDALLTDSGQARRPLLLIADEVEVARAAAIDLAAAGVRSISVFAGGFAAWQAAGLPIESTPDSPPDERCIDYLFFVHDRHDGNREAALQYLAWETQLIGQLDADERADFRIQA
;
A
#
# COMPACT_ATOMS: atom_id res chain seq x y z
N ARG A 1 12.02 -3.08 -1.76
CA ARG A 1 11.99 -4.51 -2.19
C ARG A 1 12.58 -5.46 -1.14
N ALA A 2 12.83 -5.03 0.10
CA ALA A 2 13.31 -5.90 1.16
C ALA A 2 12.63 -5.50 2.46
N HIS A 3 12.52 -6.44 3.39
CA HIS A 3 11.87 -6.24 4.68
C HIS A 3 12.50 -7.16 5.74
N PRO A 4 12.27 -6.91 7.04
CA PRO A 4 12.70 -7.82 8.09
C PRO A 4 12.18 -9.24 7.84
N ARG A 5 13.03 -10.24 8.08
CA ARG A 5 12.66 -11.65 7.89
C ARG A 5 11.43 -12.01 8.74
N GLY A 6 10.40 -12.56 8.12
CA GLY A 6 9.15 -12.95 8.76
C GLY A 6 8.20 -11.78 9.03
N ALA A 7 8.52 -10.56 8.56
CA ALA A 7 7.59 -9.45 8.61
C ALA A 7 6.44 -9.68 7.63
N VAL A 8 5.23 -9.29 8.05
CA VAL A 8 4.06 -9.30 7.17
C VAL A 8 3.75 -7.86 6.79
N TRP A 9 3.67 -7.61 5.49
CA TRP A 9 3.30 -6.30 4.96
C TRP A 9 1.82 -6.02 5.24
N ALA A 10 1.49 -4.77 5.59
CA ALA A 10 0.13 -4.33 5.78
C ALA A 10 -0.02 -2.82 5.56
N THR A 11 -1.19 -2.41 5.08
CA THR A 11 -1.67 -1.03 5.07
C THR A 11 -2.68 -0.82 6.19
N ARG A 12 -2.78 0.41 6.70
CA ARG A 12 -3.69 0.75 7.82
C ARG A 12 -5.14 0.29 7.60
N PRO A 13 -5.76 0.46 6.42
CA PRO A 13 -7.14 -0.01 6.18
C PRO A 13 -7.31 -1.53 6.23
N CYS A 14 -6.23 -2.30 6.12
CA CYS A 14 -6.26 -3.76 6.05
C CYS A 14 -5.79 -4.45 7.33
N LEU A 15 -5.52 -3.72 8.41
CA LEU A 15 -5.00 -4.26 9.67
C LEU A 15 -5.98 -5.27 10.31
N ASP A 16 -7.29 -5.03 10.25
CA ASP A 16 -8.28 -5.94 10.84
C ASP A 16 -8.31 -7.30 10.14
N ALA A 17 -8.23 -7.30 8.80
CA ALA A 17 -8.14 -8.51 8.00
C ALA A 17 -6.86 -9.29 8.36
N LEU A 18 -5.74 -8.59 8.53
CA LEU A 18 -4.47 -9.18 8.93
C LEU A 18 -4.56 -9.86 10.31
N LEU A 19 -5.16 -9.19 11.30
CA LEU A 19 -5.30 -9.73 12.65
C LEU A 19 -6.16 -10.99 12.70
N THR A 20 -7.21 -11.04 11.86
CA THR A 20 -8.15 -12.16 11.77
C THR A 20 -7.51 -13.37 11.11
N ASP A 21 -6.82 -13.17 9.99
CA ASP A 21 -6.22 -14.24 9.19
C ASP A 21 -5.00 -14.88 9.87
N SER A 22 -4.26 -14.08 10.65
CA SER A 22 -2.93 -14.48 11.10
C SER A 22 -2.88 -15.17 12.48
N GLY A 23 -4.00 -15.26 13.21
CA GLY A 23 -4.00 -15.67 14.62
C GLY A 23 -3.11 -14.80 15.52
N GLN A 24 -2.70 -13.62 15.02
CA GLN A 24 -1.67 -12.74 15.57
C GLN A 24 -2.18 -11.91 16.75
N ALA A 25 -3.50 -11.83 16.96
CA ALA A 25 -4.11 -11.07 18.06
C ALA A 25 -3.61 -11.45 19.47
N ARG A 26 -2.93 -12.60 19.61
CA ARG A 26 -2.34 -13.08 20.87
C ARG A 26 -0.82 -12.90 20.99
N ARG A 27 -0.12 -12.49 19.92
CA ARG A 27 1.34 -12.34 19.93
C ARG A 27 1.72 -10.86 20.06
N PRO A 28 2.90 -10.55 20.66
CA PRO A 28 3.46 -9.21 20.58
C PRO A 28 3.67 -8.79 19.13
N LEU A 29 3.21 -7.60 18.77
CA LEU A 29 3.43 -7.00 17.46
C LEU A 29 4.56 -5.99 17.53
N LEU A 30 5.50 -6.07 16.59
CA LEU A 30 6.51 -5.05 16.35
C LEU A 30 6.19 -4.38 15.01
N LEU A 31 5.91 -3.09 15.05
CA LEU A 31 5.61 -2.29 13.87
C LEU A 31 6.88 -1.60 13.39
N ILE A 32 7.14 -1.72 12.09
CA ILE A 32 8.28 -1.13 11.40
C ILE A 32 7.74 -0.43 10.16
N ALA A 33 8.07 0.85 10.01
CA ALA A 33 7.77 1.64 8.82
C ALA A 33 8.95 2.58 8.57
N ASP A 34 9.07 3.09 7.35
CA ASP A 34 10.09 4.09 7.01
C ASP A 34 9.85 5.40 7.77
N GLU A 35 8.59 5.77 7.94
CA GLU A 35 8.16 6.89 8.78
C GLU A 35 7.58 6.39 10.11
N VAL A 36 8.21 6.78 11.22
CA VAL A 36 7.79 6.35 12.57
C VAL A 36 6.34 6.76 12.89
N GLU A 37 5.88 7.88 12.36
CA GLU A 37 4.51 8.36 12.59
C GLU A 37 3.46 7.47 11.92
N VAL A 38 3.78 6.86 10.78
CA VAL A 38 2.91 5.85 10.14
C VAL A 38 2.76 4.62 11.04
N ALA A 39 3.87 4.13 11.60
CA ALA A 39 3.84 3.00 12.54
C ALA A 39 3.08 3.34 13.84
N ARG A 40 3.20 4.58 14.34
CA ARG A 40 2.45 5.05 15.51
C ARG A 40 0.96 5.15 15.25
N ALA A 41 0.56 5.66 14.08
CA ALA A 41 -0.84 5.72 13.71
C ALA A 41 -1.46 4.32 13.62
N ALA A 42 -0.74 3.36 13.03
CA ALA A 42 -1.15 1.95 13.02
C ALA A 42 -1.23 1.35 14.43
N ALA A 43 -0.33 1.70 15.34
CA ALA A 43 -0.38 1.25 16.73
C ALA A 43 -1.65 1.72 17.46
N ILE A 44 -2.10 2.94 17.19
CA ILE A 44 -3.34 3.49 17.74
C ILE A 44 -4.55 2.68 17.25
N ASP A 45 -4.61 2.43 15.93
CA ASP A 45 -5.70 1.65 15.33
C ASP A 45 -5.74 0.22 15.89
N LEU A 46 -4.59 -0.44 16.00
CA LEU A 46 -4.46 -1.79 16.56
C LEU A 46 -4.83 -1.84 18.05
N ALA A 47 -4.46 -0.81 18.82
CA ALA A 47 -4.84 -0.71 20.23
C ALA A 47 -6.35 -0.54 20.39
N ALA A 48 -6.97 0.28 19.53
CA ALA A 48 -8.43 0.45 19.49
C ALA A 48 -9.14 -0.85 19.11
N ALA A 49 -8.54 -1.67 18.24
CA ALA A 49 -9.00 -3.02 17.89
C ALA A 49 -8.75 -4.08 18.99
N GLY A 50 -8.17 -3.69 20.14
CA GLY A 50 -7.99 -4.57 21.30
C GLY A 50 -6.66 -5.33 21.32
N VAL A 51 -5.71 -5.02 20.44
CA VAL A 51 -4.35 -5.56 20.52
C VAL A 51 -3.61 -4.92 21.68
N ARG A 52 -3.12 -5.75 22.60
CA ARG A 52 -2.56 -5.27 23.89
C ARG A 52 -1.04 -5.14 23.91
N SER A 53 -0.34 -5.86 23.04
CA SER A 53 1.11 -5.91 23.03
C SER A 53 1.62 -5.41 21.68
N ILE A 54 1.94 -4.13 21.62
CA ILE A 54 2.37 -3.42 20.42
C ILE A 54 3.62 -2.61 20.76
N SER A 55 4.66 -2.75 19.96
CA SER A 55 5.88 -1.97 20.01
C SER A 55 6.14 -1.33 18.66
N VAL A 56 6.67 -0.11 18.65
CA VAL A 56 7.10 0.57 17.43
C VAL A 56 8.63 0.59 17.38
N PHE A 57 9.21 0.12 16.29
CA PHE A 57 10.64 0.21 16.07
C PHE A 57 11.02 1.58 15.50
N ALA A 58 11.43 2.50 16.37
CA ALA A 58 11.67 3.89 16.00
C ALA A 58 12.77 4.11 14.95
N GLY A 59 13.71 3.16 14.80
CA GLY A 59 14.80 3.26 13.83
C GLY A 59 14.41 2.91 12.39
N GLY A 60 13.18 2.45 12.15
CA GLY A 60 12.69 2.05 10.83
C GLY A 60 13.49 0.90 10.20
N PHE A 61 13.27 0.67 8.91
CA PHE A 61 13.96 -0.41 8.19
C PHE A 61 15.47 -0.16 8.03
N ALA A 62 15.88 1.11 7.91
CA ALA A 62 17.29 1.47 7.78
C ALA A 62 18.14 1.07 9.02
N ALA A 63 17.62 1.30 10.24
CA ALA A 63 18.33 0.86 11.45
C ALA A 63 18.36 -0.66 11.61
N TRP A 64 17.30 -1.35 11.16
CA TRP A 64 17.27 -2.82 11.12
C TRP A 64 18.39 -3.37 10.23
N GLN A 65 18.55 -2.78 9.03
CA GLN A 65 19.62 -3.08 8.10
C GLN A 65 21.00 -2.79 8.68
N ALA A 66 21.20 -1.61 9.27
CA ALA A 66 22.49 -1.21 9.84
C ALA A 66 22.93 -2.11 11.01
N ALA A 67 21.97 -2.69 11.74
CA ALA A 67 22.23 -3.65 12.80
C ALA A 67 22.60 -5.07 12.30
N GLY A 68 22.59 -5.31 10.99
CA GLY A 68 22.89 -6.63 10.41
C GLY A 68 21.84 -7.69 10.73
N LEU A 69 20.61 -7.26 11.05
CA LEU A 69 19.52 -8.17 11.37
C LEU A 69 19.00 -8.90 10.11
N PRO A 70 18.38 -10.09 10.24
CA PRO A 70 17.91 -10.86 9.10
C PRO A 70 16.87 -10.12 8.25
N ILE A 71 17.04 -10.21 6.94
CA ILE A 71 16.21 -9.55 5.91
C ILE A 71 15.80 -10.60 4.88
N GLU A 72 14.64 -10.38 4.28
CA GLU A 72 14.18 -11.13 3.12
C GLU A 72 13.61 -10.19 2.04
N SER A 73 13.47 -10.73 0.83
CA SER A 73 12.92 -10.04 -0.33
C SER A 73 11.90 -10.97 -0.95
N THR A 74 10.62 -10.65 -0.79
CA THR A 74 9.51 -11.41 -1.37
C THR A 74 8.71 -10.51 -2.32
N PRO A 75 9.21 -10.26 -3.55
CA PRO A 75 8.60 -9.27 -4.45
C PRO A 75 7.17 -9.64 -4.87
N ASP A 76 6.84 -10.93 -4.87
CA ASP A 76 5.53 -11.46 -5.26
C ASP A 76 4.59 -11.69 -4.04
N SER A 77 4.95 -11.17 -2.86
CA SER A 77 4.18 -11.33 -1.63
C SER A 77 4.16 -10.02 -0.82
N PRO A 78 2.98 -9.44 -0.56
CA PRO A 78 1.63 -9.92 -0.92
C PRO A 78 1.33 -9.75 -2.42
N PRO A 79 0.28 -10.41 -2.95
CA PRO A 79 -0.10 -10.26 -4.36
C PRO A 79 -0.67 -8.85 -4.62
N ASP A 80 -0.59 -8.38 -5.87
CA ASP A 80 -0.93 -7.02 -6.28
C ASP A 80 -2.35 -6.58 -5.85
N GLU A 81 -3.32 -7.48 -5.82
CA GLU A 81 -4.70 -7.16 -5.41
C GLU A 81 -4.81 -6.76 -3.94
N ARG A 82 -3.80 -7.11 -3.13
CA ARG A 82 -3.69 -6.72 -1.71
C ARG A 82 -2.89 -5.43 -1.53
N CYS A 83 -2.13 -5.01 -2.54
CA CYS A 83 -1.31 -3.80 -2.57
C CYS A 83 -2.13 -2.56 -2.95
N ILE A 84 -3.13 -2.22 -2.13
CA ILE A 84 -4.10 -1.14 -2.40
C ILE A 84 -3.49 0.28 -2.35
N ASP A 85 -2.25 0.40 -1.91
CA ASP A 85 -1.47 1.63 -1.83
C ASP A 85 -0.74 1.96 -3.14
N TYR A 86 -0.82 1.09 -4.15
CA TYR A 86 -0.15 1.26 -5.44
C TYR A 86 -1.11 1.11 -6.63
N LEU A 87 -1.05 2.05 -7.58
CA LEU A 87 -1.90 2.03 -8.78
C LEU A 87 -1.20 1.29 -9.95
N PHE A 88 -1.41 -0.02 -10.01
CA PHE A 88 -0.82 -0.88 -11.06
C PHE A 88 -1.37 -0.60 -12.47
N PHE A 89 -2.57 -0.06 -12.63
CA PHE A 89 -3.18 0.15 -13.95
C PHE A 89 -2.33 1.00 -14.91
N VAL A 90 -1.55 1.96 -14.39
CA VAL A 90 -0.86 2.96 -15.22
C VAL A 90 0.63 3.08 -14.94
N HIS A 91 1.14 2.29 -13.99
CA HIS A 91 2.48 2.50 -13.45
C HIS A 91 3.59 2.42 -14.51
N ASP A 92 3.46 1.48 -15.44
CA ASP A 92 4.47 1.23 -16.48
C ASP A 92 4.40 2.17 -17.68
N ARG A 93 3.40 3.07 -17.76
CA ARG A 93 3.17 3.88 -18.97
C ARG A 93 4.32 4.82 -19.34
N HIS A 94 5.21 5.11 -18.40
CA HIS A 94 6.43 5.91 -18.62
C HIS A 94 7.72 5.10 -18.55
N ASP A 95 7.65 3.78 -18.31
CA ASP A 95 8.82 2.88 -18.14
C ASP A 95 9.10 2.04 -19.40
N GLY A 96 8.81 2.61 -20.57
CA GLY A 96 9.07 1.96 -21.87
C GLY A 96 8.09 0.84 -22.23
N ASN A 97 7.07 0.59 -21.41
CA ASN A 97 6.02 -0.39 -21.70
C ASN A 97 4.99 0.20 -22.68
N ARG A 98 5.14 -0.13 -23.96
CA ARG A 98 4.25 0.33 -25.03
C ARG A 98 2.79 -0.09 -24.83
N GLU A 99 2.55 -1.28 -24.29
CA GLU A 99 1.19 -1.78 -24.08
C GLU A 99 0.47 -0.96 -23.01
N ALA A 100 1.13 -0.72 -21.87
CA ALA A 100 0.60 0.13 -20.80
C ALA A 100 0.33 1.56 -21.28
N ALA A 101 1.22 2.12 -22.11
CA ALA A 101 1.04 3.45 -22.69
C ALA A 101 -0.19 3.52 -23.62
N LEU A 102 -0.41 2.50 -24.47
CA LEU A 102 -1.58 2.42 -25.35
C LEU A 102 -2.88 2.23 -24.55
N GLN A 103 -2.85 1.40 -23.51
CA GLN A 103 -4.00 1.19 -22.63
C GLN A 103 -4.39 2.47 -21.89
N TYR A 104 -3.40 3.24 -21.42
CA TYR A 104 -3.65 4.55 -20.80
C TYR A 104 -4.24 5.57 -21.78
N LEU A 105 -3.73 5.63 -23.02
CA LEU A 105 -4.27 6.51 -24.05
C LEU A 105 -5.72 6.15 -24.42
N ALA A 106 -6.01 4.85 -24.52
CA ALA A 106 -7.38 4.37 -24.76
C ALA A 106 -8.32 4.82 -23.64
N TRP A 107 -7.89 4.66 -22.38
CA TRP A 107 -8.65 5.13 -21.22
C TRP A 107 -8.91 6.64 -21.28
N GLU A 108 -7.87 7.45 -21.50
CA GLU A 108 -7.95 8.91 -21.51
C GLU A 108 -8.90 9.43 -22.60
N THR A 109 -8.79 8.89 -23.82
CA THR A 109 -9.64 9.29 -24.95
C THR A 109 -11.10 8.88 -24.78
N GLN A 110 -11.39 7.85 -23.99
CA GLN A 110 -12.74 7.38 -23.70
C GLN A 110 -13.40 8.10 -22.51
N LEU A 111 -12.68 8.91 -21.73
CA LEU A 111 -13.24 9.63 -20.59
C LEU A 111 -14.42 10.53 -20.99
N ILE A 112 -14.34 11.20 -22.13
CA ILE A 112 -15.42 12.06 -22.63
C ILE A 112 -16.70 11.25 -22.93
N GLY A 113 -16.55 10.01 -23.40
CA GLY A 113 -17.66 9.10 -23.64
C GLY A 113 -18.30 8.54 -22.36
N GLN A 114 -17.62 8.65 -21.20
CA GLN A 114 -18.14 8.19 -19.92
C GLN A 114 -19.01 9.23 -19.21
N LEU A 115 -18.87 10.51 -19.59
CA LEU A 115 -19.67 11.59 -19.03
C LEU A 115 -21.15 11.40 -19.39
N ASP A 116 -22.05 11.72 -18.47
CA ASP A 116 -23.48 11.81 -18.77
C ASP A 116 -23.85 13.15 -19.45
N ALA A 117 -25.15 13.38 -19.69
CA ALA A 117 -25.60 14.59 -20.38
C ALA A 117 -25.45 15.86 -19.54
N ASP A 118 -25.65 15.76 -18.23
CA ASP A 118 -25.58 16.90 -17.32
C ASP A 118 -24.11 17.27 -17.09
N GLU A 119 -23.25 16.28 -16.84
CA GLU A 119 -21.80 16.46 -16.69
C GLU A 119 -21.17 17.09 -17.93
N ARG A 120 -21.56 16.67 -19.14
CA ARG A 120 -21.08 17.29 -20.39
C ARG A 120 -21.52 18.75 -20.52
N ALA A 121 -22.71 19.11 -20.06
CA ALA A 121 -23.26 20.45 -20.17
C ALA A 121 -22.52 21.47 -19.27
N ASP A 122 -21.89 21.00 -18.20
CA ASP A 122 -21.08 21.83 -17.29
C ASP A 122 -19.76 22.30 -17.91
N PHE A 123 -19.19 21.53 -18.85
CA PHE A 123 -17.94 21.91 -19.52
C PHE A 123 -18.17 22.95 -20.62
N ARG A 124 -17.75 24.19 -20.39
CA ARG A 124 -17.75 25.27 -21.38
C ARG A 124 -16.46 25.26 -22.21
N ILE A 125 -16.40 24.39 -23.22
CA ILE A 125 -15.26 24.34 -24.13
C ILE A 125 -15.50 25.36 -25.25
N GLN A 126 -14.65 26.41 -25.31
CA GLN A 126 -14.60 27.31 -26.47
C GLN A 126 -13.87 26.58 -27.60
N ALA A 127 -14.48 26.57 -28.79
CA ALA A 127 -13.92 26.00 -30.01
C ALA A 127 -12.82 26.90 -30.61
#